data_AF-A0A3A8YDZ2-F1
#
_entry.id   AF-A0A3A8YDZ2-F1
#
_cell.length_a   1.000
_cell.length_b   1.000
_cell.length_c   1.000
_cell.angle_alpha   90.00
_cell.angle_beta   90.00
_cell.angle_gamma   90.00
#
_symmetry.space_group_name_H-M   'P 1'
#
loop_
_entity.id
_entity.type
_entity.pdbx_description
1 polymer ?
#
loop_
_entity_poly.entity_id
_entity_poly.type
_entity_poly.pdbx_seq_one_letter_code
_entity_poly.pdbx_strand_id
1 'polypeptide(L)'
;MQESYAGYGLTRDRVKLLLHECREGKHTDLLRTAAQQAEPGIAEWVILSVAQGKSFHDMEIRWELGETEIMPCCRNSFYSYRKHTLAILDRMLHGEGAV
;
A
#
# COMPACT_ATOMS: atom_id res chain seq x y z
N MET A 1 -8.82 15.64 6.32
CA MET A 1 -7.60 14.92 5.88
C MET A 1 -7.75 14.55 4.39
N GLN A 2 -7.93 15.55 3.51
CA GLN A 2 -8.29 15.39 2.09
C GLN A 2 -7.12 15.69 1.12
N GLU A 3 -6.01 16.24 1.61
CA GLU A 3 -4.89 16.71 0.77
C GLU A 3 -3.77 15.68 0.53
N SER A 4 -3.89 14.46 1.06
CA SER A 4 -2.71 13.67 1.40
C SER A 4 -2.12 12.77 0.30
N TYR A 5 -2.64 12.84 -0.93
CA TYR A 5 -2.19 12.02 -2.08
C TYR A 5 -1.76 12.87 -3.28
N ALA A 6 -2.11 14.16 -3.31
CA ALA A 6 -1.73 15.07 -4.39
C ALA A 6 -0.20 15.22 -4.51
N GLY A 7 0.52 15.21 -3.38
CA GLY A 7 2.00 15.18 -3.37
C GLY A 7 2.61 13.92 -4.00
N TYR A 8 1.81 12.89 -4.24
CA TYR A 8 2.22 11.67 -4.95
C TYR A 8 1.69 11.62 -6.39
N GLY A 9 1.07 12.70 -6.88
CA GLY A 9 0.46 12.77 -8.22
C GLY A 9 -0.87 12.03 -8.36
N LEU A 10 -1.49 11.63 -7.24
CA LEU A 10 -2.70 10.81 -7.26
C LEU A 10 -3.96 11.61 -6.90
N THR A 11 -5.01 11.45 -7.71
CA THR A 11 -6.35 11.93 -7.38
C THR A 11 -7.05 10.97 -6.42
N ARG A 12 -8.03 11.49 -5.68
CA ARG A 12 -8.80 10.69 -4.72
C ARG A 12 -9.56 9.55 -5.40
N ASP A 13 -10.16 9.81 -6.55
CA ASP A 13 -10.91 8.80 -7.30
C ASP A 13 -9.99 7.74 -7.88
N ARG A 14 -8.77 8.11 -8.31
CA ARG A 14 -7.78 7.13 -8.73
C ARG A 14 -7.34 6.22 -7.58
N VAL A 15 -7.09 6.76 -6.40
CA VAL A 15 -6.77 5.97 -5.20
C VAL A 15 -7.90 5.00 -4.85
N LYS A 16 -9.15 5.46 -4.87
CA LYS A 16 -10.30 4.58 -4.61
C LYS A 16 -10.39 3.44 -5.61
N LEU A 17 -10.20 3.73 -6.89
CA LEU A 17 -10.21 2.74 -7.95
C LEU A 17 -9.09 1.70 -7.76
N LEU A 18 -7.85 2.15 -7.55
CA LEU A 18 -6.71 1.25 -7.30
C LEU A 18 -6.95 0.34 -6.08
N LEU A 19 -7.45 0.90 -4.97
CA LEU A 19 -7.77 0.10 -3.79
C LEU A 19 -8.87 -0.92 -4.07
N HIS A 20 -9.90 -0.54 -4.84
CA HIS A 20 -10.96 -1.46 -5.24
C HIS A 20 -10.41 -2.60 -6.10
N GLU A 21 -9.66 -2.28 -7.15
CA GLU A 21 -9.06 -3.26 -8.06
C GLU A 21 -8.12 -4.22 -7.33
N CYS A 22 -7.26 -3.73 -6.45
CA CYS A 22 -6.40 -4.58 -5.63
C CYS A 22 -7.18 -5.51 -4.69
N ARG A 23 -8.31 -5.05 -4.14
CA ARG A 23 -9.18 -5.88 -3.27
C ARG A 23 -9.94 -6.95 -4.04
N GLU A 24 -10.19 -6.72 -5.32
CA GLU A 24 -10.68 -7.74 -6.24
C GLU A 24 -9.58 -8.72 -6.70
N GLY A 25 -8.34 -8.57 -6.21
CA GLY A 25 -7.20 -9.42 -6.57
C GLY A 25 -6.52 -9.04 -7.87
N LYS A 26 -6.90 -7.92 -8.50
CA LYS A 26 -6.23 -7.41 -9.70
C LYS A 26 -4.85 -6.87 -9.35
N HIS A 27 -3.93 -6.96 -10.30
CA HIS A 27 -2.58 -6.40 -10.21
C HIS A 27 -1.75 -6.94 -9.04
N THR A 28 -2.04 -8.14 -8.52
CA THR A 28 -1.37 -8.69 -7.33
C THR A 28 0.15 -8.71 -7.45
N ASP A 29 0.69 -9.10 -8.60
CA ASP A 29 2.14 -9.12 -8.84
C ASP A 29 2.73 -7.70 -8.91
N LEU A 30 2.05 -6.77 -9.59
CA LEU A 30 2.46 -5.36 -9.64
C LEU A 30 2.38 -4.69 -8.28
N LEU A 31 1.37 -5.01 -7.47
CA LEU A 31 1.24 -4.53 -6.10
C LEU A 31 2.40 -5.03 -5.24
N ARG A 32 2.78 -6.30 -5.37
CA ARG A 32 3.94 -6.86 -4.66
C ARG A 32 5.21 -6.12 -5.07
N THR A 33 5.44 -5.91 -6.37
CA THR A 33 6.60 -5.16 -6.88
C THR A 33 6.59 -3.71 -6.39
N ALA A 34 5.45 -3.02 -6.44
CA ALA A 34 5.31 -1.65 -5.99
C ALA A 34 5.54 -1.49 -4.48
N ALA A 35 5.09 -2.45 -3.67
CA ALA A 35 5.33 -2.47 -2.23
C ALA A 35 6.82 -2.69 -1.92
N GLN A 36 7.45 -3.63 -2.62
CA GLN A 36 8.89 -3.88 -2.50
C GLN A 36 9.73 -2.67 -2.92
N GLN A 37 9.34 -1.95 -3.97
CA GLN A 37 10.02 -0.72 -4.38
C GLN A 37 9.81 0.44 -3.39
N ALA A 38 8.64 0.51 -2.75
CA ALA A 38 8.33 1.60 -1.81
C ALA A 38 9.11 1.46 -0.49
N GLU A 39 9.12 0.26 0.11
CA GLU A 39 9.85 -0.06 1.33
C GLU A 39 9.86 -1.59 1.54
N PRO A 40 10.98 -2.27 1.22
CA PRO A 40 11.08 -3.73 1.35
C PRO A 40 10.77 -4.23 2.77
N GLY A 41 11.21 -3.49 3.79
CA GLY A 41 11.11 -3.91 5.19
C GLY A 41 9.68 -3.99 5.73
N ILE A 42 8.72 -3.33 5.07
CA ILE A 42 7.31 -3.37 5.47
C ILE A 42 6.35 -3.79 4.34
N ALA A 43 6.89 -4.28 3.22
CA ALA A 43 6.10 -4.53 2.01
C ALA A 43 4.91 -5.47 2.26
N GLU A 44 5.08 -6.51 3.08
CA GLU A 44 4.01 -7.46 3.43
C GLU A 44 2.80 -6.76 4.10
N TRP A 45 3.07 -5.94 5.11
CA TRP A 45 2.03 -5.17 5.79
C TRP A 45 1.34 -4.18 4.84
N VAL A 46 2.09 -3.51 3.97
CA VAL A 46 1.49 -2.60 2.98
C VAL A 46 0.58 -3.36 2.00
N ILE A 47 0.99 -4.54 1.53
CA ILE A 47 0.18 -5.41 0.66
C ILE A 47 -1.11 -5.80 1.37
N LEU A 48 -1.05 -6.26 2.62
CA LEU A 48 -2.22 -6.57 3.43
C LEU A 48 -3.17 -5.36 3.55
N SER A 49 -2.63 -4.16 3.73
CA SER A 49 -3.44 -2.94 3.80
C SER A 49 -4.17 -2.62 2.51
N VAL A 50 -3.49 -2.76 1.38
CA VAL A 50 -4.03 -2.42 0.07
C VAL A 50 -5.00 -3.50 -0.42
N ALA A 51 -4.58 -4.76 -0.42
CA ALA A 51 -5.34 -5.88 -0.95
C ALA A 51 -6.46 -6.35 -0.02
N GLN A 52 -6.29 -6.28 1.30
CA GLN A 52 -7.28 -6.78 2.27
C GLN A 52 -7.95 -5.67 3.07
N GLY A 53 -7.56 -4.41 2.85
CA GLY A 53 -8.13 -3.27 3.58
C GLY A 53 -7.71 -3.16 5.04
N LYS A 54 -6.67 -3.90 5.47
CA LYS A 54 -6.20 -3.89 6.86
C LYS A 54 -5.58 -2.54 7.22
N SER A 55 -5.96 -1.99 8.37
CA SER A 55 -5.37 -0.78 8.91
C SER A 55 -4.11 -1.09 9.74
N PHE A 56 -3.37 -0.05 10.12
CA PHE A 56 -2.28 -0.18 11.10
C PHE A 56 -2.76 -0.85 12.39
N HIS A 57 -3.94 -0.45 12.87
CA HIS A 57 -4.52 -0.99 14.10
C HIS A 57 -4.90 -2.48 13.96
N ASP A 58 -5.42 -2.88 12.79
CA ASP A 58 -5.68 -4.30 12.53
C ASP A 58 -4.39 -5.12 12.57
N MET A 59 -3.25 -4.56 12.17
CA MET A 59 -1.96 -5.25 12.23
C MET A 59 -1.43 -5.32 13.67
N GLU A 60 -1.61 -4.26 14.47
CA GLU A 60 -1.29 -4.28 15.90
C GLU A 60 -2.05 -5.41 16.60
N ILE A 61 -3.36 -5.52 16.37
CA ILE A 61 -4.18 -6.60 16.95
C ILE A 61 -3.65 -7.97 16.54
N ARG A 62 -3.31 -8.17 15.26
CA ARG A 62 -2.77 -9.46 14.78
C ARG A 62 -1.44 -9.81 15.43
N TRP A 63 -0.59 -8.82 15.67
CA TRP A 63 0.66 -9.01 16.42
C TRP A 63 0.39 -9.38 17.88
N GLU A 64 -0.52 -8.68 18.55
CA GLU A 64 -0.94 -8.98 19.93
C GLU A 64 -1.51 -10.40 20.07
N LEU A 65 -2.17 -10.89 19.03
CA LEU A 65 -2.70 -12.27 18.93
C LEU A 65 -1.63 -13.30 18.52
N GLY A 66 -0.41 -12.89 18.21
CA GLY A 66 0.69 -13.78 17.78
C GLY A 66 0.57 -14.31 16.36
N GLU A 67 -0.26 -13.70 15.50
CA GLU A 67 -0.49 -14.13 14.11
C GLU A 67 0.55 -13.58 13.12
N THR A 68 1.29 -12.55 13.51
CA THR A 68 2.28 -11.87 12.65
C THR A 68 3.39 -11.24 13.49
N GLU A 69 4.51 -10.97 12.85
CA GLU A 69 5.61 -10.21 13.47
C GLU A 69 5.23 -8.75 13.69
N ILE A 70 5.94 -8.10 14.61
CA ILE A 70 5.78 -6.67 14.84
C ILE A 70 6.18 -5.91 13.58
N MET A 71 5.28 -5.04 13.08
CA MET A 71 5.59 -4.21 11.93
C MET A 71 6.71 -3.21 12.32
N PRO A 72 7.82 -3.15 11.57
CA PRO A 72 8.98 -2.35 11.96
C PRO A 72 8.84 -0.86 11.61
N CYS A 73 7.65 -0.27 11.78
CA CYS A 73 7.45 1.17 11.57
C CYS A 73 6.28 1.74 12.39
N CYS A 74 6.29 3.05 12.57
CA CYS A 74 5.19 3.75 13.22
C CYS A 74 4.04 4.04 12.23
N ARG A 75 2.88 4.38 12.79
CA ARG A 75 1.65 4.68 12.04
C ARG A 75 1.85 5.66 10.88
N ASN A 76 2.58 6.74 11.10
CA ASN A 76 2.76 7.77 10.07
C ASN A 76 3.61 7.25 8.91
N SER A 77 4.72 6.56 9.19
CA SER A 77 5.56 5.94 8.18
C SER A 77 4.75 4.91 7.38
N PHE A 78 4.00 4.03 8.05
CA PHE A 78 3.14 3.04 7.40
C PHE A 78 2.19 3.67 6.36
N TYR A 79 1.46 4.73 6.74
CA TYR A 79 0.54 5.37 5.80
C TYR A 79 1.26 6.17 4.70
N SER A 80 2.48 6.65 4.94
CA SER A 80 3.32 7.26 3.90
C SER A 80 3.80 6.23 2.88
N TYR A 81 4.28 5.07 3.32
CA TYR A 81 4.67 3.98 2.43
C TYR A 81 3.48 3.43 1.65
N ARG A 82 2.32 3.27 2.29
CA ARG A 82 1.08 2.87 1.60
C ARG A 82 0.71 3.84 0.47
N LYS A 83 0.85 5.16 0.68
CA LYS A 83 0.64 6.16 -0.38
C LYS A 83 1.66 6.02 -1.49
N HIS A 84 2.93 5.84 -1.12
CA HIS A 84 4.01 5.70 -2.08
C HIS A 84 3.84 4.46 -2.96
N THR A 85 3.49 3.31 -2.37
CA THR A 85 3.15 2.08 -3.10
C THR A 85 2.03 2.28 -4.10
N LEU A 86 0.95 2.96 -3.74
CA LEU A 86 -0.15 3.24 -4.68
C LEU A 86 0.32 4.13 -5.84
N ALA A 87 1.22 5.07 -5.60
CA ALA A 87 1.78 5.93 -6.66
C ALA A 87 2.70 5.16 -7.61
N ILE A 88 3.54 4.27 -7.07
CA ILE A 88 4.38 3.38 -7.89
C ILE A 88 3.52 2.43 -8.71
N LEU A 89 2.53 1.79 -8.08
CA LEU A 89 1.58 0.91 -8.77
C LEU A 89 0.87 1.64 -9.91
N ASP A 90 0.40 2.87 -9.66
CA ASP A 90 -0.26 3.65 -10.69
C ASP A 90 0.64 3.93 -11.90
N ARG A 91 1.90 4.30 -11.68
CA ARG A 91 2.89 4.50 -12.74
C ARG A 91 3.17 3.21 -13.52
N MET A 92 3.28 2.08 -12.83
CA MET A 92 3.45 0.77 -13.47
C MET A 92 2.27 0.44 -14.40
N LEU A 93 1.04 0.73 -13.95
CA LEU A 93 -0.17 0.47 -14.74
C LEU A 93 -0.31 1.39 -15.95
N HIS A 94 0.21 2.61 -15.89
CA HIS A 94 0.25 3.54 -17.02
C HIS A 94 1.43 3.31 -17.98
N GLY A 95 2.27 2.29 -17.73
CA GLY A 95 3.40 1.94 -18.60
C GLY A 95 4.64 2.83 -18.40
N GLU A 96 4.67 3.67 -17.37
CA GLU A 96 5.81 4.53 -17.05
C GLU A 96 6.92 3.81 -16.24
N GLY A 97 6.85 2.48 -16.17
CA GLY A 97 7.77 1.63 -15.40
C GLY A 97 8.57 0.61 -16.22
N ALA A 98 8.55 0.70 -17.54
CA ALA A 98 9.44 -0.08 -18.40
C ALA A 98 10.76 0.70 -18.57
N VAL A 99 11.73 0.44 -17.70
CA VAL A 99 13.17 0.70 -17.94
C VAL A 99 13.90 -0.63 -17.88
#